data_AF-A0A1F8F0H4-F1
#
_entry.id   AF-A0A1F8F0H4-F1
#
_cell.length_a   1.000
_cell.length_b   1.000
_cell.length_c   1.000
_cell.angle_alpha   90.00
_cell.angle_beta   90.00
_cell.angle_gamma   90.00
#
_symmetry.space_group_name_H-M   'P 1'
#
loop_
_entity.id
_entity.type
_entity.pdbx_description
1 polymer ?
#
loop_
_entity_poly.entity_id
_entity_poly.type
_entity_poly.pdbx_seq_one_letter_code
_entity_poly.pdbx_strand_id
1 'polypeptide(L)'
;MSKVNYFLTIILAVVFLFVFNVLAANYSDGTLLRAEGDIKVYLVNNNIKRWVSSLEVFDSYNFSWKNVKVVSKKEVSAIPEGELIGLVVSPTPVVLANPSPSSTPSPIPPIPAKINPDLPEIEYVRADWLISHTTVNYGKVGQRIVFKYSSKEKDKIENFNLYEKKPGSQYFYKIAGFEEILSIGCEDIDINGQWMITEAGECGYWSIQRVIPPAQRGDTAYLPASDYLIGEYVYYVAGADKDGFETKPSAETKLIFLDPVDILSPVDGKQINGIYPTFEWTIAGGWPVGSVADYFVMISDNINAPNPVWTKQFKISSGETSKKFEYDGLALDSNNRYKVNIYGHYRKSEHDPDYIHIPLNAPEFLIKKSLWTTVFKSIFASLFNLFF
;
A
#
# COMPACT_ATOMS: atom_id res chain seq x y z
N MET A 1 -42.25 -37.79 41.62
CA MET A 1 -42.84 -36.85 40.65
C MET A 1 -41.87 -35.71 40.43
N SER A 2 -41.22 -35.65 39.27
CA SER A 2 -40.50 -34.47 38.76
C SER A 2 -40.10 -34.76 37.30
N LYS A 3 -41.10 -34.80 36.40
CA LYS A 3 -40.85 -34.71 34.95
C LYS A 3 -40.55 -33.24 34.66
N VAL A 4 -39.36 -32.78 35.03
CA VAL A 4 -38.89 -31.44 34.70
C VAL A 4 -38.49 -31.43 33.23
N ASN A 5 -39.40 -30.92 32.40
CA ASN A 5 -39.15 -29.99 31.30
C ASN A 5 -38.01 -30.27 30.30
N TYR A 6 -37.71 -31.53 29.97
CA TYR A 6 -36.86 -31.85 28.81
C TYR A 6 -37.38 -31.25 27.50
N PHE A 7 -38.69 -31.10 27.37
CA PHE A 7 -39.31 -30.49 26.20
C PHE A 7 -39.04 -28.98 26.12
N LEU A 8 -38.99 -28.29 27.26
CA LEU A 8 -38.71 -26.85 27.32
C LEU A 8 -37.23 -26.55 27.06
N THR A 9 -36.30 -27.39 27.55
CA THR A 9 -34.86 -27.25 27.25
C THR A 9 -34.52 -27.57 25.80
N ILE A 10 -35.19 -28.55 25.18
CA ILE A 10 -35.00 -28.82 23.75
C ILE A 10 -35.60 -27.69 22.91
N ILE A 11 -36.76 -27.14 23.26
CA ILE A 11 -37.32 -25.97 22.56
C ILE A 11 -36.44 -24.75 22.76
N LEU A 12 -35.93 -24.48 23.97
CA LEU A 12 -34.98 -23.38 24.18
C LEU A 12 -33.66 -23.61 23.43
N ALA A 13 -33.14 -24.84 23.33
CA ALA A 13 -31.93 -25.14 22.57
C ALA A 13 -32.15 -25.05 21.05
N VAL A 14 -33.31 -25.46 20.55
CA VAL A 14 -33.69 -25.34 19.13
C VAL A 14 -34.02 -23.89 18.76
N VAL A 15 -34.67 -23.14 19.65
CA VAL A 15 -34.87 -21.69 19.50
C VAL A 15 -33.54 -20.95 19.67
N PHE A 16 -32.61 -21.38 20.53
CA PHE A 16 -31.27 -20.81 20.61
C PHE A 16 -30.45 -21.14 19.35
N LEU A 17 -30.55 -22.35 18.79
CA LEU A 17 -29.95 -22.74 17.51
C LEU A 17 -30.62 -22.09 16.29
N PHE A 18 -31.90 -21.70 16.37
CA PHE A 18 -32.60 -20.94 15.33
C PHE A 18 -32.44 -19.41 15.47
N VAL A 19 -32.21 -18.87 16.67
CA VAL A 19 -31.96 -17.44 16.88
C VAL A 19 -30.51 -17.06 16.55
N PHE A 20 -29.58 -18.03 16.50
CA PHE A 20 -28.23 -17.82 15.97
C PHE A 20 -28.12 -17.89 14.44
N ASN A 21 -29.21 -18.22 13.73
CA ASN A 21 -29.31 -18.09 12.29
C ASN A 21 -30.32 -17.00 11.97
N VAL A 22 -29.84 -15.77 11.82
CA VAL A 22 -30.37 -14.72 10.93
C VAL A 22 -29.73 -13.41 11.39
N LEU A 23 -28.55 -13.17 10.84
CA LEU A 23 -28.10 -11.89 10.31
C LEU A 23 -27.00 -12.22 9.28
N ALA A 24 -27.26 -13.19 8.40
CA ALA A 24 -26.52 -13.26 7.15
C ALA A 24 -27.10 -12.13 6.30
N ALA A 25 -26.34 -11.04 6.13
CA ALA A 25 -26.72 -10.01 5.19
C ALA A 25 -26.84 -10.66 3.79
N ASN A 26 -28.06 -10.73 3.26
CA ASN A 26 -28.29 -11.24 1.90
C ASN A 26 -27.90 -10.13 0.92
N TYR A 27 -26.74 -10.29 0.30
CA TYR A 27 -26.30 -9.40 -0.78
C TYR A 27 -26.80 -9.95 -2.11
N SER A 28 -27.28 -9.07 -2.98
CA SER A 28 -27.65 -9.45 -4.34
C SER A 28 -26.43 -9.92 -5.12
N ASP A 29 -26.63 -10.84 -6.05
CA ASP A 29 -25.59 -11.27 -6.98
C ASP A 29 -24.98 -10.06 -7.73
N GLY A 30 -23.66 -10.09 -7.90
CA GLY A 30 -22.89 -8.98 -8.46
C GLY A 30 -22.50 -7.90 -7.45
N THR A 31 -22.88 -8.03 -6.17
CA THR A 31 -22.44 -7.08 -5.14
C THR A 31 -20.93 -7.22 -4.90
N LEU A 32 -20.23 -6.08 -4.92
CA LEU A 32 -18.84 -5.99 -4.51
C LEU A 32 -18.76 -5.58 -3.03
N LEU A 33 -18.06 -6.37 -2.23
CA LEU A 33 -17.88 -6.15 -0.80
C LEU A 33 -16.41 -5.97 -0.44
N ARG A 34 -16.14 -5.10 0.52
CA ARG A 34 -14.83 -4.97 1.17
C ARG A 34 -15.04 -4.96 2.69
N ALA A 35 -14.20 -5.68 3.42
CA ALA A 35 -14.23 -5.59 4.88
C ALA A 35 -13.60 -4.28 5.35
N GLU A 36 -14.13 -3.66 6.41
CA GLU A 36 -13.53 -2.49 7.05
C GLU A 36 -12.06 -2.72 7.41
N GLY A 37 -11.18 -1.82 6.94
CA GLY A 37 -9.74 -1.91 7.15
C GLY A 37 -9.03 -3.07 6.43
N ASP A 38 -9.71 -3.75 5.50
CA ASP A 38 -9.12 -4.76 4.62
C ASP A 38 -9.00 -4.20 3.19
N ILE A 39 -8.05 -4.74 2.44
CA ILE A 39 -7.77 -4.39 1.05
C ILE A 39 -8.46 -5.31 0.06
N LYS A 40 -8.93 -6.49 0.50
CA LYS A 40 -9.54 -7.49 -0.36
C LYS A 40 -10.96 -7.10 -0.75
N VAL A 41 -11.22 -7.06 -2.06
CA VAL A 41 -12.57 -6.93 -2.62
C VAL A 41 -13.11 -8.30 -3.01
N TYR A 42 -14.35 -8.57 -2.63
CA TYR A 42 -15.04 -9.80 -2.94
C TYR A 42 -16.25 -9.52 -3.83
N LEU A 43 -16.42 -10.32 -4.87
CA LEU A 43 -17.68 -10.38 -5.61
C LEU A 43 -18.59 -11.42 -4.95
N VAL A 44 -19.84 -11.05 -4.68
CA VAL A 44 -20.84 -11.98 -4.16
C VAL A 44 -21.70 -12.50 -5.30
N ASN A 45 -21.73 -13.82 -5.47
CA ASN A 45 -22.62 -14.53 -6.38
C ASN A 45 -23.11 -15.82 -5.74
N ASN A 46 -24.40 -16.11 -5.85
CA ASN A 46 -25.03 -17.29 -5.27
C ASN A 46 -24.74 -17.43 -3.76
N ASN A 47 -24.75 -16.31 -3.02
CA ASN A 47 -24.40 -16.23 -1.59
C ASN A 47 -22.98 -16.71 -1.23
N ILE A 48 -22.07 -16.76 -2.20
CA ILE A 48 -20.66 -17.08 -2.00
C ILE A 48 -19.86 -15.83 -2.33
N LYS A 49 -18.88 -15.49 -1.49
CA LYS A 49 -17.93 -14.42 -1.75
C LYS A 49 -16.70 -14.98 -2.46
N ARG A 50 -16.29 -14.34 -3.55
CA ARG A 50 -15.11 -14.71 -4.33
C ARG A 50 -14.14 -13.55 -4.32
N TRP A 51 -12.92 -13.80 -3.85
CA TRP A 51 -11.90 -12.77 -3.81
C TRP A 51 -11.50 -12.38 -5.25
N VAL A 52 -11.58 -11.09 -5.55
CA VAL A 52 -10.98 -10.50 -6.75
C VAL A 52 -9.48 -10.39 -6.51
N SER A 53 -8.71 -11.33 -7.08
CA SER A 53 -7.36 -11.65 -6.59
C SER A 53 -6.32 -10.55 -6.82
N SER A 54 -6.59 -9.60 -7.70
CA SER A 54 -5.77 -8.41 -7.91
C SER A 54 -6.60 -7.26 -8.44
N LEU A 55 -6.04 -6.06 -8.41
CA LEU A 55 -6.66 -4.88 -9.00
C LEU A 55 -6.74 -4.98 -10.53
N GLU A 56 -5.76 -5.63 -11.17
CA GLU A 56 -5.82 -5.92 -12.61
C GLU A 56 -7.01 -6.82 -12.96
N VAL A 57 -7.32 -7.80 -12.11
CA VAL A 57 -8.56 -8.58 -12.26
C VAL A 57 -9.77 -7.66 -12.09
N PHE A 58 -9.82 -6.83 -11.05
CA PHE A 58 -10.92 -5.90 -10.81
C PHE A 58 -11.21 -5.03 -12.04
N ASP A 59 -10.17 -4.44 -12.62
CA ASP A 59 -10.25 -3.59 -13.81
C ASP A 59 -10.67 -4.41 -15.05
N SER A 60 -10.17 -5.64 -15.22
CA SER A 60 -10.53 -6.50 -16.37
C SER A 60 -12.01 -6.91 -16.42
N TYR A 61 -12.69 -6.93 -15.28
CA TYR A 61 -14.14 -7.18 -15.20
C TYR A 61 -14.97 -5.88 -15.27
N ASN A 62 -14.35 -4.73 -15.54
CA ASN A 62 -14.96 -3.40 -15.53
C ASN A 62 -15.72 -3.10 -14.22
N PHE A 63 -15.21 -3.61 -13.09
CA PHE A 63 -15.77 -3.27 -11.80
C PHE A 63 -15.47 -1.82 -11.45
N SER A 64 -16.39 -1.19 -10.71
CA SER A 64 -16.23 0.19 -10.27
C SER A 64 -16.08 0.24 -8.76
N TRP A 65 -15.05 0.93 -8.28
CA TRP A 65 -14.84 1.18 -6.86
C TRP A 65 -16.01 1.91 -6.21
N LYS A 66 -16.73 2.75 -6.97
CA LYS A 66 -17.97 3.40 -6.53
C LYS A 66 -19.07 2.40 -6.14
N ASN A 67 -19.01 1.17 -6.66
CA ASN A 67 -19.97 0.10 -6.38
C ASN A 67 -19.53 -0.83 -5.24
N VAL A 68 -18.31 -0.65 -4.70
CA VAL A 68 -17.78 -1.49 -3.61
C VAL A 68 -18.38 -1.03 -2.28
N LYS A 69 -19.14 -1.92 -1.63
CA LYS A 69 -19.71 -1.66 -0.30
C LYS A 69 -18.72 -2.07 0.78
N VAL A 70 -18.34 -1.12 1.63
CA VAL A 70 -17.56 -1.39 2.83
C VAL A 70 -18.51 -1.88 3.93
N VAL A 71 -18.22 -3.05 4.50
CA VAL A 71 -19.04 -3.69 5.53
C VAL A 71 -18.13 -4.23 6.65
N SER A 72 -18.69 -4.59 7.80
CA SER A 72 -17.88 -5.05 8.93
C SER A 72 -17.13 -6.35 8.61
N LYS A 73 -15.98 -6.57 9.25
CA LYS A 73 -15.21 -7.83 9.11
C LYS A 73 -16.09 -9.06 9.41
N LYS A 74 -16.99 -8.94 10.40
CA LYS A 74 -17.92 -10.01 10.79
C LYS A 74 -18.89 -10.37 9.67
N GLU A 75 -19.41 -9.37 8.95
CA GLU A 75 -20.34 -9.60 7.82
C GLU A 75 -19.63 -10.32 6.67
N VAL A 76 -18.43 -9.88 6.27
CA VAL A 76 -17.67 -10.55 5.20
C VAL A 76 -17.29 -11.98 5.61
N SER A 77 -16.85 -12.20 6.85
CA SER A 77 -16.50 -13.53 7.35
C SER A 77 -17.70 -14.48 7.44
N ALA A 78 -18.93 -13.98 7.52
CA ALA A 78 -20.14 -14.80 7.57
C ALA A 78 -20.54 -15.36 6.19
N ILE A 79 -20.04 -14.80 5.09
CA ILE A 79 -20.31 -15.29 3.73
C ILE A 79 -19.33 -16.42 3.38
N PRO A 80 -19.80 -17.58 2.92
CA PRO A 80 -18.95 -18.67 2.44
C PRO A 80 -17.92 -18.21 1.39
N GLU A 81 -16.67 -18.65 1.53
CA GLU A 81 -15.60 -18.38 0.57
C GLU A 81 -15.75 -19.28 -0.66
N GLY A 82 -15.61 -18.72 -1.85
CA GLY A 82 -15.57 -19.45 -3.12
C GLY A 82 -14.24 -19.31 -3.83
N GLU A 83 -14.13 -19.97 -4.99
CA GLU A 83 -12.95 -19.84 -5.86
C GLU A 83 -12.71 -18.37 -6.22
N LEU A 84 -11.44 -17.97 -6.14
CA LEU A 84 -10.97 -16.64 -6.50
C LEU A 84 -11.31 -16.31 -7.95
N ILE A 85 -11.55 -15.02 -8.21
CA ILE A 85 -11.72 -14.50 -9.56
C ILE A 85 -10.34 -14.15 -10.08
N GLY A 86 -9.93 -14.81 -11.16
CA GLY A 86 -8.70 -14.53 -11.90
C GLY A 86 -8.98 -13.81 -13.22
N LEU A 87 -7.92 -13.52 -13.98
CA LEU A 87 -7.99 -12.83 -15.27
C LEU A 87 -8.94 -13.56 -16.24
N VAL A 88 -9.75 -12.79 -16.97
CA VAL A 88 -10.57 -13.33 -18.05
C VAL A 88 -9.67 -13.72 -19.22
N VAL A 89 -9.27 -14.99 -19.28
CA VAL A 89 -8.82 -15.59 -20.54
C VAL A 89 -10.06 -15.94 -21.35
N SER A 90 -10.42 -15.10 -22.31
CA SER A 90 -11.52 -15.39 -23.25
C SER A 90 -11.34 -16.78 -23.88
N PRO A 91 -12.32 -17.69 -23.79
CA PRO A 91 -12.20 -19.02 -24.37
C PRO A 91 -12.48 -18.97 -25.87
N THR A 92 -11.43 -18.96 -26.68
CA THR A 92 -11.48 -19.34 -28.11
C THR A 92 -11.13 -20.83 -28.23
N PRO A 93 -11.72 -21.62 -29.15
CA PRO A 93 -11.58 -23.08 -29.13
C PRO A 93 -10.14 -23.54 -29.39
N VAL A 94 -9.75 -24.57 -28.65
CA VAL A 94 -8.43 -25.21 -28.65
C VAL A 94 -8.02 -25.67 -30.06
N VAL A 95 -7.05 -24.97 -30.65
CA VAL A 95 -6.10 -25.58 -31.59
C VAL A 95 -4.80 -25.77 -30.80
N LEU A 96 -4.43 -27.03 -30.58
CA LEU A 96 -3.18 -27.43 -29.95
C LEU A 96 -2.00 -26.86 -30.74
N ALA A 97 -1.39 -25.78 -30.23
CA ALA A 97 -0.04 -25.37 -30.58
C ALA A 97 0.69 -24.91 -29.30
N ASN A 98 1.95 -25.34 -29.21
CA ASN A 98 2.94 -25.24 -28.14
C ASN A 98 3.02 -23.92 -27.33
N PRO A 99 3.65 -23.93 -26.13
CA PRO A 99 3.66 -22.78 -25.24
C PRO A 99 4.61 -21.69 -25.78
N SER A 100 4.05 -20.52 -26.09
CA SER A 100 4.80 -19.27 -26.26
C SER A 100 4.55 -18.35 -25.06
N PRO A 101 5.59 -17.68 -24.53
CA PRO A 101 5.47 -16.73 -23.45
C PRO A 101 5.00 -15.36 -23.99
N SER A 102 4.50 -14.52 -23.07
CA SER A 102 4.25 -13.08 -23.23
C SER A 102 2.93 -12.69 -23.90
N SER A 103 1.94 -12.37 -23.07
CA SER A 103 0.96 -11.34 -23.39
C SER A 103 1.68 -10.00 -23.52
N THR A 104 2.18 -9.71 -24.72
CA THR A 104 2.66 -8.38 -25.07
C THR A 104 1.43 -7.49 -25.22
N PRO A 105 1.28 -6.40 -24.43
CA PRO A 105 0.20 -5.44 -24.69
C PRO A 105 0.36 -4.86 -26.10
N SER A 106 -0.74 -4.73 -26.83
CA SER A 106 -0.73 -4.14 -28.18
C SER A 106 -0.10 -2.74 -28.18
N PRO A 107 0.65 -2.36 -29.23
CA PRO A 107 1.43 -1.12 -29.29
C PRO A 107 0.59 0.05 -29.81
N ILE A 108 -0.69 0.16 -29.42
CA ILE A 108 -1.50 1.30 -29.85
C ILE A 108 -0.95 2.52 -29.09
N PRO A 109 -0.39 3.54 -29.80
CA PRO A 109 0.04 4.76 -29.14
C PRO A 109 -1.17 5.39 -28.43
N PRO A 110 -1.02 5.96 -27.23
CA PRO A 110 -2.09 6.72 -26.60
C PRO A 110 -2.59 7.77 -27.60
N ILE A 111 -3.91 7.91 -27.72
CA ILE A 111 -4.53 9.00 -28.49
C ILE A 111 -3.91 10.30 -27.96
N PRO A 112 -3.20 11.10 -28.79
CA PRO A 112 -2.59 12.33 -28.30
C PRO A 112 -3.71 13.24 -27.78
N ALA A 113 -3.54 13.75 -26.56
CA ALA A 113 -4.44 14.76 -26.03
C ALA A 113 -4.49 15.96 -26.99
N LYS A 114 -5.68 16.55 -27.15
CA LYS A 114 -5.82 17.79 -27.91
C LYS A 114 -5.27 18.92 -27.04
N ILE A 115 -4.17 19.54 -27.44
CA ILE A 115 -3.53 20.59 -26.63
C ILE A 115 -4.14 21.95 -26.95
N ASN A 116 -4.54 22.69 -25.91
CA ASN A 116 -4.86 24.10 -25.98
C ASN A 116 -3.63 24.91 -25.50
N PRO A 117 -2.90 25.59 -26.40
CA PRO A 117 -1.65 26.27 -26.06
C PRO A 117 -1.85 27.53 -25.22
N ASP A 118 -3.08 28.04 -25.12
CA ASP A 118 -3.40 29.26 -24.38
C ASP A 118 -3.60 28.99 -22.87
N LEU A 119 -3.78 27.73 -22.47
CA LEU A 119 -3.92 27.37 -21.06
C LEU A 119 -2.56 27.42 -20.35
N PRO A 120 -2.52 27.85 -19.08
CA PRO A 120 -1.27 27.91 -18.31
C PRO A 120 -0.63 26.53 -18.13
N GLU A 121 0.70 26.53 -18.12
CA GLU A 121 1.49 25.33 -17.82
C GLU A 121 1.47 25.04 -16.31
N ILE A 122 1.69 23.77 -15.95
CA ILE A 122 1.90 23.36 -14.55
C ILE A 122 3.23 23.93 -14.07
N GLU A 123 3.20 24.69 -12.98
CA GLU A 123 4.36 25.44 -12.46
C GLU A 123 5.39 24.52 -11.79
N TYR A 124 4.92 23.41 -11.23
CA TYR A 124 5.75 22.49 -10.47
C TYR A 124 5.17 21.08 -10.50
N VAL A 125 6.03 20.07 -10.58
CA VAL A 125 5.63 18.67 -10.44
C VAL A 125 6.80 17.84 -9.89
N ARG A 126 6.47 16.91 -9.00
CA ARG A 126 7.42 16.01 -8.34
C ARG A 126 6.77 14.67 -8.04
N ALA A 127 7.40 13.58 -8.49
CA ALA A 127 7.08 12.24 -8.03
C ALA A 127 7.84 11.98 -6.72
N ASP A 128 7.08 11.58 -5.71
CA ASP A 128 7.47 11.21 -4.37
C ASP A 128 7.10 9.76 -4.10
N TRP A 129 7.73 9.21 -3.08
CA TRP A 129 7.19 8.09 -2.34
C TRP A 129 6.50 8.56 -1.05
N LEU A 130 5.77 7.64 -0.43
CA LEU A 130 5.22 7.83 0.89
C LEU A 130 5.17 6.49 1.64
N ILE A 131 5.05 6.54 2.95
CA ILE A 131 4.78 5.38 3.81
C ILE A 131 3.43 5.61 4.48
N SER A 132 2.57 4.59 4.56
CA SER A 132 1.35 4.71 5.37
C SER A 132 1.68 4.85 6.85
N HIS A 133 1.08 5.86 7.46
CA HIS A 133 1.07 6.07 8.90
C HIS A 133 -0.26 5.63 9.55
N THR A 134 -1.15 4.97 8.78
CA THR A 134 -2.45 4.50 9.28
C THR A 134 -2.34 3.09 9.86
N THR A 135 -3.10 2.80 10.92
CA THR A 135 -3.04 1.57 11.74
C THR A 135 -3.05 0.26 10.95
N VAL A 136 -3.94 0.15 9.96
CA VAL A 136 -4.15 -1.10 9.20
C VAL A 136 -3.28 -1.22 7.95
N ASN A 137 -2.57 -0.15 7.56
CA ASN A 137 -1.69 -0.14 6.38
C ASN A 137 -0.26 0.28 6.70
N TYR A 138 0.09 0.36 7.98
CA TYR A 138 1.36 0.87 8.44
C TYR A 138 2.55 0.17 7.77
N GLY A 139 3.47 0.95 7.19
CA GLY A 139 4.62 0.42 6.48
C GLY A 139 4.35 -0.01 5.02
N LYS A 140 3.15 0.19 4.47
CA LYS A 140 2.99 0.07 3.02
C LYS A 140 3.53 1.31 2.33
N VAL A 141 4.26 1.11 1.24
CA VAL A 141 4.84 2.17 0.42
C VAL A 141 3.89 2.49 -0.73
N GLY A 142 3.79 3.77 -1.07
CA GLY A 142 2.92 4.28 -2.15
C GLY A 142 3.64 5.24 -3.08
N GLN A 143 3.09 5.38 -4.28
CA GLN A 143 3.49 6.37 -5.28
C GLN A 143 2.71 7.66 -5.04
N ARG A 144 3.38 8.81 -5.05
CA ARG A 144 2.78 10.13 -4.89
C ARG A 144 3.28 11.06 -5.98
N ILE A 145 2.42 11.88 -6.55
CA ILE A 145 2.78 12.98 -7.44
C ILE A 145 2.26 14.26 -6.81
N VAL A 146 3.15 15.18 -6.48
CA VAL A 146 2.81 16.51 -5.99
C VAL A 146 3.00 17.50 -7.12
N PHE A 147 2.02 18.36 -7.37
CA PHE A 147 2.12 19.38 -8.41
C PHE A 147 1.45 20.68 -7.98
N LYS A 148 1.84 21.78 -8.63
CA LYS A 148 1.23 23.10 -8.44
C LYS A 148 0.72 23.61 -9.76
N TYR A 149 -0.54 24.01 -9.79
CA TYR A 149 -1.11 24.68 -10.95
C TYR A 149 -1.15 26.20 -10.74
N SER A 150 -1.03 26.97 -11.83
CA SER A 150 -1.09 28.42 -11.76
C SER A 150 -2.49 28.89 -11.38
N SER A 151 -2.60 29.92 -10.53
CA SER A 151 -3.89 30.58 -10.29
C SER A 151 -4.33 31.46 -11.46
N LYS A 152 -3.48 31.64 -12.47
CA LYS A 152 -3.83 32.31 -13.73
C LYS A 152 -4.81 31.45 -14.50
N GLU A 153 -5.91 32.04 -14.94
CA GLU A 153 -6.94 31.34 -15.73
C GLU A 153 -7.51 30.08 -15.06
N LYS A 154 -7.48 30.07 -13.72
CA LYS A 154 -7.89 28.94 -12.88
C LYS A 154 -9.30 28.40 -13.19
N ASP A 155 -10.20 29.30 -13.60
CA ASP A 155 -11.59 29.01 -13.93
C ASP A 155 -11.75 28.33 -15.32
N LYS A 156 -10.65 28.16 -16.08
CA LYS A 156 -10.64 27.45 -17.36
C LYS A 156 -10.27 25.97 -17.24
N ILE A 157 -9.74 25.54 -16.10
CA ILE A 157 -9.37 24.15 -15.85
C ILE A 157 -10.41 23.52 -14.93
N GLU A 158 -11.01 22.43 -15.39
CA GLU A 158 -12.03 21.70 -14.63
C GLU A 158 -11.52 20.35 -14.12
N ASN A 159 -10.49 19.79 -14.78
CA ASN A 159 -10.05 18.41 -14.55
C ASN A 159 -8.52 18.30 -14.60
N PHE A 160 -7.98 17.24 -14.00
CA PHE A 160 -6.57 16.87 -14.14
C PHE A 160 -6.42 15.45 -14.65
N ASN A 161 -5.46 15.23 -15.54
CA ASN A 161 -5.10 13.93 -16.06
C ASN A 161 -3.68 13.55 -15.63
N LEU A 162 -3.50 12.34 -15.14
CA LEU A 162 -2.19 11.76 -14.80
C LEU A 162 -1.77 10.78 -15.88
N TYR A 163 -0.54 10.94 -16.33
CA TYR A 163 0.08 10.08 -17.30
C TYR A 163 1.31 9.40 -16.72
N GLU A 164 1.49 8.11 -17.02
CA GLU A 164 2.61 7.30 -16.54
C GLU A 164 3.24 6.53 -17.70
N LYS A 165 4.57 6.51 -17.70
CA LYS A 165 5.38 5.56 -18.46
C LYS A 165 6.05 4.62 -17.46
N LYS A 166 5.57 3.37 -17.42
CA LYS A 166 6.10 2.32 -16.53
C LYS A 166 7.50 1.87 -16.96
N PRO A 167 8.26 1.23 -16.06
CA PRO A 167 9.50 0.55 -16.42
C PRO A 167 9.30 -0.36 -17.65
N GLY A 168 10.16 -0.20 -18.66
CA GLY A 168 10.11 -0.97 -19.91
C GLY A 168 9.05 -0.52 -20.93
N SER A 169 8.19 0.46 -20.62
CA SER A 169 7.21 0.99 -21.57
C SER A 169 7.82 2.05 -22.49
N GLN A 170 7.43 2.02 -23.77
CA GLN A 170 7.85 3.02 -24.76
C GLN A 170 6.99 4.29 -24.75
N TYR A 171 5.76 4.19 -24.25
CA TYR A 171 4.77 5.26 -24.31
C TYR A 171 4.24 5.60 -22.92
N PHE A 172 3.77 6.83 -22.78
CA PHE A 172 2.93 7.22 -21.65
C PHE A 172 1.51 6.67 -21.84
N TYR A 173 0.84 6.39 -20.75
CA TYR A 173 -0.57 6.03 -20.72
C TYR A 173 -1.30 6.98 -19.78
N LYS A 174 -2.49 7.43 -20.16
CA LYS A 174 -3.40 8.11 -19.23
C LYS A 174 -3.86 7.07 -18.20
N ILE A 175 -3.36 7.18 -16.98
CA ILE A 175 -3.63 6.22 -15.90
C ILE A 175 -4.71 6.70 -14.93
N ALA A 176 -4.99 8.00 -14.91
CA ALA A 176 -6.11 8.57 -14.17
C ALA A 176 -6.61 9.86 -14.83
N GLY A 177 -7.91 10.10 -14.74
CA GLY A 177 -8.53 11.40 -14.98
C GLY A 177 -9.40 11.76 -13.79
N PHE A 178 -9.19 12.95 -13.24
CA PHE A 178 -9.89 13.45 -12.08
C PHE A 178 -10.87 14.52 -12.50
N GLU A 179 -12.15 14.26 -12.23
CA GLU A 179 -13.25 15.09 -12.69
C GLU A 179 -13.66 16.12 -11.64
N GLU A 180 -14.09 17.30 -12.08
CA GLU A 180 -14.60 18.39 -11.22
C GLU A 180 -13.58 18.89 -10.17
N ILE A 181 -12.28 18.75 -10.47
CA ILE A 181 -11.19 19.27 -9.63
C ILE A 181 -10.76 20.64 -10.18
N LEU A 182 -11.35 21.68 -9.58
CA LEU A 182 -10.96 23.05 -9.87
C LEU A 182 -9.49 23.26 -9.55
N SER A 183 -8.78 24.02 -10.36
CA SER A 183 -7.34 24.27 -10.16
C SER A 183 -7.00 25.03 -8.87
N ILE A 184 -8.01 25.64 -8.23
CA ILE A 184 -7.92 26.33 -6.94
C ILE A 184 -9.10 25.94 -6.03
N GLY A 185 -8.93 24.91 -5.21
CA GLY A 185 -9.92 24.48 -4.23
C GLY A 185 -9.21 23.93 -3.01
N CYS A 186 -9.83 24.07 -1.83
CA CYS A 186 -9.19 23.69 -0.56
C CYS A 186 -9.87 22.48 0.13
N GLU A 187 -10.84 21.84 -0.53
CA GLU A 187 -11.58 20.69 0.05
C GLU A 187 -11.84 19.54 -0.94
N ASP A 188 -11.22 19.57 -2.12
CA ASP A 188 -11.54 18.61 -3.17
C ASP A 188 -10.79 17.28 -3.02
N ILE A 189 -11.50 16.20 -3.31
CA ILE A 189 -11.00 14.83 -3.42
C ILE A 189 -11.73 14.12 -4.56
N ASP A 190 -10.98 13.47 -5.44
CA ASP A 190 -11.55 12.55 -6.42
C ASP A 190 -10.70 11.28 -6.52
N ILE A 191 -11.33 10.18 -6.90
CA ILE A 191 -10.74 8.85 -6.99
C ILE A 191 -11.08 8.25 -8.33
N ASN A 192 -10.04 8.03 -9.13
CA ASN A 192 -10.13 7.37 -10.43
C ASN A 192 -9.29 6.09 -10.40
N GLY A 193 -9.97 4.94 -10.38
CA GLY A 193 -9.31 3.65 -10.22
C GLY A 193 -8.48 3.60 -8.94
N GLN A 194 -7.18 3.32 -9.07
CA GLN A 194 -6.23 3.25 -7.96
C GLN A 194 -5.59 4.60 -7.62
N TRP A 195 -6.05 5.70 -8.20
CA TRP A 195 -5.44 7.00 -8.00
C TRP A 195 -6.42 7.93 -7.31
N MET A 196 -5.93 8.60 -6.28
CA MET A 196 -6.69 9.58 -5.50
C MET A 196 -5.98 10.92 -5.62
N ILE A 197 -6.70 11.95 -6.03
CA ILE A 197 -6.22 13.33 -5.96
C ILE A 197 -6.79 14.00 -4.73
N THR A 198 -5.93 14.73 -4.02
CA THR A 198 -6.29 15.58 -2.88
C THR A 198 -5.45 16.84 -2.94
N GLU A 199 -5.97 17.95 -2.44
CA GLU A 199 -5.15 19.14 -2.19
C GLU A 199 -3.99 18.85 -1.20
N ALA A 200 -2.83 19.47 -1.43
CA ALA A 200 -1.59 19.25 -0.69
C ALA A 200 -1.11 20.50 0.06
N GLY A 201 -1.63 20.68 1.28
CA GLY A 201 -1.11 21.66 2.24
C GLY A 201 -1.61 23.09 2.01
N GLU A 202 -1.21 23.72 0.90
CA GLU A 202 -1.62 25.09 0.51
C GLU A 202 -2.50 25.04 -0.75
N CYS A 203 -3.52 25.90 -0.84
CA CYS A 203 -4.43 25.90 -1.98
C CYS A 203 -3.70 26.14 -3.31
N GLY A 204 -4.01 25.30 -4.30
CA GLY A 204 -3.33 25.25 -5.61
C GLY A 204 -2.17 24.23 -5.69
N TYR A 205 -1.76 23.65 -4.57
CA TYR A 205 -0.94 22.44 -4.56
C TYR A 205 -1.84 21.21 -4.48
N TRP A 206 -1.50 20.21 -5.28
CA TRP A 206 -2.25 18.97 -5.42
C TRP A 206 -1.33 17.79 -5.19
N SER A 207 -1.91 16.70 -4.69
CA SER A 207 -1.25 15.44 -4.43
C SER A 207 -2.09 14.32 -5.01
N ILE A 208 -1.58 13.66 -6.05
CA ILE A 208 -2.13 12.42 -6.57
C ILE A 208 -1.39 11.26 -5.93
N GLN A 209 -2.10 10.31 -5.33
CA GLN A 209 -1.53 9.16 -4.65
C GLN A 209 -2.09 7.88 -5.25
N ARG A 210 -1.25 6.87 -5.43
CA ARG A 210 -1.72 5.53 -5.76
C ARG A 210 -2.16 4.82 -4.47
N VAL A 211 -3.41 4.39 -4.42
CA VAL A 211 -4.11 3.93 -3.23
C VAL A 211 -4.91 2.66 -3.51
N ILE A 212 -5.33 1.97 -2.45
CA ILE A 212 -6.32 0.89 -2.53
C ILE A 212 -7.71 1.47 -2.21
N PRO A 213 -8.63 1.53 -3.18
CA PRO A 213 -9.93 2.16 -2.95
C PRO A 213 -10.93 1.27 -2.19
N PRO A 214 -12.01 1.84 -1.64
CA PRO A 214 -12.17 3.28 -1.38
C PRO A 214 -11.11 3.77 -0.41
N ALA A 215 -10.44 4.84 -0.83
CA ALA A 215 -9.53 5.62 0.00
C ALA A 215 -10.28 6.88 0.43
N GLN A 216 -9.96 7.40 1.60
CA GLN A 216 -10.46 8.69 2.07
C GLN A 216 -9.31 9.45 2.69
N ARG A 217 -9.47 10.76 2.82
CA ARG A 217 -8.50 11.60 3.54
C ARG A 217 -8.31 11.05 4.96
N GLY A 218 -7.08 10.65 5.30
CA GLY A 218 -6.74 10.11 6.62
C GLY A 218 -6.76 8.58 6.76
N ASP A 219 -7.43 7.86 5.84
CA ASP A 219 -7.56 6.39 5.87
C ASP A 219 -6.93 5.72 4.64
N THR A 220 -5.95 6.39 4.02
CA THR A 220 -5.33 5.94 2.77
C THR A 220 -4.53 4.64 2.95
N ALA A 221 -4.94 3.62 2.20
CA ALA A 221 -4.25 2.35 2.07
C ALA A 221 -3.33 2.34 0.84
N TYR A 222 -2.11 1.80 0.95
CA TYR A 222 -1.18 1.65 -0.18
C TYR A 222 -0.98 0.18 -0.56
N LEU A 223 -0.35 -0.04 -1.71
CA LEU A 223 -0.11 -1.37 -2.27
C LEU A 223 1.08 -2.08 -1.61
N PRO A 224 1.09 -3.42 -1.55
CA PRO A 224 2.29 -4.17 -1.19
C PRO A 224 3.43 -3.92 -2.17
N ALA A 225 4.67 -4.15 -1.71
CA ALA A 225 5.88 -3.93 -2.51
C ALA A 225 5.89 -4.72 -3.83
N SER A 226 5.24 -5.89 -3.86
CA SER A 226 5.13 -6.75 -5.04
C SER A 226 4.32 -6.15 -6.19
N ASP A 227 3.53 -5.09 -5.96
CA ASP A 227 2.75 -4.42 -7.01
C ASP A 227 3.54 -3.34 -7.78
N TYR A 228 4.81 -3.13 -7.40
CA TYR A 228 5.71 -2.19 -8.08
C TYR A 228 6.76 -2.97 -8.86
N LEU A 229 6.79 -2.75 -10.18
CA LEU A 229 7.92 -3.16 -11.02
C LEU A 229 9.18 -2.41 -10.61
N ILE A 230 10.31 -3.11 -10.62
CA ILE A 230 11.64 -2.50 -10.47
C ILE A 230 11.92 -1.66 -11.73
N GLY A 231 12.41 -0.44 -11.52
CA GLY A 231 12.86 0.46 -12.58
C GLY A 231 12.28 1.87 -12.48
N GLU A 232 12.48 2.63 -13.56
CA GLU A 232 12.07 4.02 -13.68
C GLU A 232 10.59 4.14 -14.08
N TYR A 233 9.81 4.79 -13.22
CA TYR A 233 8.50 5.33 -13.57
C TYR A 233 8.65 6.80 -13.89
N VAL A 234 8.07 7.22 -15.01
CA VAL A 234 8.04 8.64 -15.42
C VAL A 234 6.59 9.11 -15.44
N TYR A 235 6.35 10.29 -14.89
CA TYR A 235 5.02 10.90 -14.83
C TYR A 235 5.03 12.29 -15.42
N TYR A 236 3.86 12.69 -15.94
CA TYR A 236 3.49 14.09 -16.09
C TYR A 236 2.01 14.25 -15.76
N VAL A 237 1.62 15.48 -15.44
CA VAL A 237 0.22 15.88 -15.24
C VAL A 237 -0.16 16.85 -16.34
N ALA A 238 -1.45 16.89 -16.69
CA ALA A 238 -2.03 17.92 -17.55
C ALA A 238 -3.37 18.38 -16.96
N GLY A 239 -3.64 19.68 -16.99
CA GLY A 239 -4.99 20.20 -16.74
C GLY A 239 -5.83 20.04 -17.99
N ALA A 240 -7.16 19.94 -17.85
CA ALA A 240 -8.07 19.92 -18.98
C ALA A 240 -9.25 20.89 -18.78
N ASP A 241 -9.66 21.54 -19.86
CA ASP A 241 -10.87 22.36 -19.88
C ASP A 241 -12.14 21.51 -20.04
N LYS A 242 -13.29 22.16 -19.98
CA LYS A 242 -14.63 21.56 -20.11
C LYS A 242 -14.87 20.83 -21.44
N ASP A 243 -14.13 21.23 -22.48
CA ASP A 243 -14.25 20.67 -23.83
C ASP A 243 -13.22 19.54 -24.04
N GLY A 244 -12.44 19.22 -22.99
CA GLY A 244 -11.46 18.14 -22.95
C GLY A 244 -10.12 18.47 -23.61
N PHE A 245 -9.84 19.75 -23.88
CA PHE A 245 -8.52 20.16 -24.34
C PHE A 245 -7.57 20.28 -23.15
N GLU A 246 -6.38 19.69 -23.29
CA GLU A 246 -5.38 19.68 -22.25
C GLU A 246 -4.43 20.87 -22.33
N THR A 247 -3.89 21.25 -21.18
CA THR A 247 -2.68 22.08 -21.11
C THR A 247 -1.53 21.38 -21.81
N LYS A 248 -0.43 22.09 -22.07
CA LYS A 248 0.83 21.39 -22.32
C LYS A 248 1.16 20.49 -21.10
N PRO A 249 1.82 19.33 -21.33
CA PRO A 249 2.30 18.49 -20.25
C PRO A 249 3.17 19.26 -19.26
N SER A 250 3.08 18.91 -17.97
CA SER A 250 4.10 19.33 -17.01
C SER A 250 5.49 18.84 -17.43
N ALA A 251 6.53 19.34 -16.78
CA ALA A 251 7.83 18.69 -16.83
C ALA A 251 7.71 17.19 -16.43
N GLU A 252 8.55 16.33 -17.00
CA GLU A 252 8.60 14.94 -16.57
C GLU A 252 9.19 14.85 -15.16
N THR A 253 8.60 14.00 -14.32
CA THR A 253 9.12 13.68 -13.00
C THR A 253 9.23 12.17 -12.80
N LYS A 254 10.13 11.73 -11.93
CA LYS A 254 10.59 10.33 -11.90
C LYS A 254 10.63 9.76 -10.49
N LEU A 255 10.14 8.52 -10.37
CA LEU A 255 10.27 7.67 -9.19
C LEU A 255 10.89 6.34 -9.64
N ILE A 256 12.00 5.96 -9.02
CA ILE A 256 12.77 4.77 -9.36
C ILE A 256 12.69 3.77 -8.22
N PHE A 257 12.00 2.66 -8.46
CA PHE A 257 12.06 1.51 -7.58
C PHE A 257 13.30 0.70 -7.92
N LEU A 258 14.22 0.64 -6.96
CA LEU A 258 15.44 -0.16 -7.07
C LEU A 258 15.16 -1.61 -6.62
N ASP A 259 16.15 -2.49 -6.79
CA ASP A 259 16.05 -3.89 -6.39
C ASP A 259 15.62 -4.03 -4.90
N PRO A 260 14.79 -5.00 -4.51
CA PRO A 260 14.30 -5.07 -3.15
C PRO A 260 15.41 -5.23 -2.09
N VAL A 261 15.12 -4.77 -0.87
CA VAL A 261 15.95 -5.02 0.31
C VAL A 261 15.57 -6.34 0.95
N ASP A 262 16.56 -7.19 1.22
CA ASP A 262 16.38 -8.43 1.97
C ASP A 262 16.67 -8.19 3.45
N ILE A 263 15.69 -8.43 4.31
CA ILE A 263 15.87 -8.39 5.75
C ILE A 263 16.39 -9.76 6.19
N LEU A 264 17.68 -9.80 6.55
CA LEU A 264 18.42 -11.01 6.90
C LEU A 264 18.20 -11.41 8.36
N SER A 265 17.99 -10.42 9.24
CA SER A 265 17.63 -10.62 10.65
C SER A 265 16.67 -9.52 11.09
N PRO A 266 15.53 -9.84 11.72
CA PRO A 266 14.98 -11.18 12.00
C PRO A 266 14.63 -12.00 10.76
N VAL A 267 14.70 -13.32 10.91
CA VAL A 267 14.05 -14.25 9.98
C VAL A 267 12.57 -14.35 10.32
N ASP A 268 11.73 -14.29 9.30
CA ASP A 268 10.27 -14.29 9.45
C ASP A 268 9.74 -15.51 10.23
N GLY A 269 8.81 -15.25 11.14
CA GLY A 269 8.19 -16.21 12.05
C GLY A 269 9.13 -16.78 13.13
N LYS A 270 10.39 -16.33 13.25
CA LYS A 270 11.35 -16.91 14.21
C LYS A 270 11.37 -16.18 15.55
N GLN A 271 11.82 -16.90 16.58
CA GLN A 271 12.16 -16.35 17.89
C GLN A 271 13.61 -15.88 17.91
N ILE A 272 13.84 -14.67 18.40
CA ILE A 272 15.18 -14.13 18.68
C ILE A 272 15.46 -14.22 20.18
N ASN A 273 16.67 -14.66 20.54
CA ASN A 273 17.11 -14.68 21.94
C ASN A 273 17.54 -13.28 22.39
N GLY A 274 17.05 -12.85 23.55
CA GLY A 274 17.42 -11.56 24.13
C GLY A 274 16.44 -10.44 23.75
N ILE A 275 16.29 -9.47 24.65
CA ILE A 275 15.32 -8.38 24.55
C ILE A 275 15.84 -7.15 23.77
N TYR A 276 17.07 -7.25 23.25
CA TYR A 276 17.76 -6.28 22.39
C TYR A 276 18.29 -7.01 21.14
N PRO A 277 17.41 -7.32 20.18
CA PRO A 277 17.79 -8.10 19.01
C PRO A 277 18.76 -7.34 18.09
N THR A 278 19.49 -8.09 17.26
CA THR A 278 20.28 -7.52 16.17
C THR A 278 19.51 -7.58 14.86
N PHE A 279 19.47 -6.46 14.15
CA PHE A 279 18.85 -6.33 12.84
C PHE A 279 19.92 -6.27 11.76
N GLU A 280 19.64 -6.92 10.63
CA GLU A 280 20.56 -6.98 9.49
C GLU A 280 19.77 -7.03 8.18
N TRP A 281 20.20 -6.25 7.18
CA TRP A 281 19.59 -6.24 5.85
C TRP A 281 20.63 -5.99 4.76
N THR A 282 20.29 -6.37 3.54
CA THR A 282 21.09 -6.09 2.34
C THR A 282 20.90 -4.65 1.87
N ILE A 283 21.96 -4.06 1.33
CA ILE A 283 21.90 -2.78 0.62
C ILE A 283 22.05 -3.13 -0.85
N ALA A 284 20.94 -3.21 -1.55
CA ALA A 284 20.95 -3.51 -2.96
C ALA A 284 21.58 -2.36 -3.77
N GLY A 285 22.01 -2.68 -4.99
CA GLY A 285 22.66 -1.72 -5.89
C GLY A 285 21.65 -0.77 -6.54
N GLY A 286 22.14 0.08 -7.45
CA GLY A 286 21.31 0.98 -8.26
C GLY A 286 21.16 2.39 -7.67
N TRP A 287 21.70 2.64 -6.48
CA TRP A 287 21.87 4.00 -5.98
C TRP A 287 22.74 4.86 -6.92
N PRO A 288 22.40 6.15 -7.10
CA PRO A 288 23.25 7.07 -7.84
C PRO A 288 24.68 7.13 -7.28
N VAL A 289 25.68 7.24 -8.15
CA VAL A 289 27.08 7.32 -7.73
C VAL A 289 27.29 8.52 -6.79
N GLY A 290 27.88 8.27 -5.62
CA GLY A 290 28.15 9.29 -4.62
C GLY A 290 26.94 9.67 -3.76
N SER A 291 25.82 8.96 -3.89
CA SER A 291 24.66 9.16 -3.00
C SER A 291 24.97 8.67 -1.58
N VAL A 292 24.40 9.36 -0.60
CA VAL A 292 24.27 8.86 0.77
C VAL A 292 22.79 8.65 1.02
N ALA A 293 22.35 7.39 0.91
CA ALA A 293 20.96 7.01 1.06
C ALA A 293 20.54 7.01 2.54
N ASP A 294 19.31 7.40 2.77
CA ASP A 294 18.64 7.36 4.05
C ASP A 294 17.86 6.04 4.18
N TYR A 295 18.22 5.24 5.18
CA TYR A 295 17.51 4.02 5.51
C TYR A 295 16.65 4.22 6.74
N PHE A 296 15.34 4.09 6.58
CA PHE A 296 14.35 4.20 7.63
C PHE A 296 14.00 2.81 8.16
N VAL A 297 14.36 2.55 9.42
CA VAL A 297 14.05 1.31 10.13
C VAL A 297 12.92 1.57 11.11
N MET A 298 11.92 0.70 11.11
CA MET A 298 10.71 0.84 11.91
C MET A 298 10.35 -0.52 12.52
N ILE A 299 10.09 -0.54 13.82
CA ILE A 299 9.70 -1.74 14.56
C ILE A 299 8.34 -1.48 15.20
N SER A 300 7.39 -2.38 14.98
CA SER A 300 6.02 -2.32 15.52
C SER A 300 5.73 -3.56 16.36
N ASP A 301 4.92 -3.43 17.41
CA ASP A 301 4.57 -4.49 18.38
C ASP A 301 3.28 -5.25 18.04
N ASN A 302 2.68 -4.95 16.88
CA ASN A 302 1.53 -5.62 16.31
C ASN A 302 1.55 -5.46 14.78
N ILE A 303 1.02 -6.45 14.03
CA ILE A 303 0.85 -6.39 12.57
C ILE A 303 0.04 -5.16 12.12
N ASN A 304 -0.85 -4.65 12.97
CA ASN A 304 -1.69 -3.46 12.72
C ASN A 304 -1.44 -2.32 13.73
N ALA A 305 -0.22 -2.19 14.29
CA ALA A 305 0.05 -1.15 15.27
C ALA A 305 -0.12 0.26 14.64
N PRO A 306 -0.80 1.22 15.32
CA PRO A 306 -0.95 2.60 14.84
C PRO A 306 0.38 3.28 14.60
N ASN A 307 1.35 2.98 15.47
CA ASN A 307 2.63 3.64 15.53
C ASN A 307 3.71 2.59 15.78
N PRO A 308 4.93 2.83 15.27
CA PRO A 308 6.06 1.97 15.56
C PRO A 308 6.47 2.21 17.02
N VAL A 309 6.85 1.15 17.71
CA VAL A 309 7.44 1.26 19.06
C VAL A 309 8.84 1.84 19.01
N TRP A 310 9.49 1.80 17.85
CA TRP A 310 10.82 2.36 17.63
C TRP A 310 11.07 2.64 16.15
N THR A 311 11.76 3.75 15.89
CA THR A 311 12.23 4.13 14.55
C THR A 311 13.65 4.66 14.61
N LYS A 312 14.43 4.41 13.57
CA LYS A 312 15.75 5.02 13.40
C LYS A 312 16.10 5.20 11.94
N GLN A 313 16.81 6.27 11.66
CA GLN A 313 17.33 6.57 10.34
C GLN A 313 18.85 6.31 10.31
N PHE A 314 19.32 5.67 9.25
CA PHE A 314 20.73 5.44 8.98
C PHE A 314 21.13 6.11 7.69
N LYS A 315 22.30 6.76 7.67
CA LYS A 315 22.93 7.23 6.45
C LYS A 315 23.92 6.18 5.95
N ILE A 316 23.77 5.78 4.70
CA ILE A 316 24.50 4.68 4.09
C ILE A 316 25.09 5.16 2.76
N SER A 317 26.39 4.99 2.59
CA SER A 317 27.06 5.46 1.36
C SER A 317 26.87 4.46 0.23
N SER A 318 26.80 4.94 -1.01
CA SER A 318 26.77 4.07 -2.20
C SER A 318 27.96 3.09 -2.18
N GLY A 319 27.68 1.80 -2.31
CA GLY A 319 28.70 0.73 -2.38
C GLY A 319 28.79 -0.16 -1.13
N GLU A 320 28.17 0.22 -0.01
CA GLU A 320 27.93 -0.74 1.09
C GLU A 320 26.96 -1.84 0.62
N THR A 321 27.14 -3.09 1.09
CA THR A 321 26.33 -4.25 0.64
C THR A 321 25.35 -4.77 1.69
N SER A 322 25.57 -4.43 2.96
CA SER A 322 24.67 -4.77 4.07
C SER A 322 24.85 -3.80 5.22
N LYS A 323 23.83 -3.73 6.08
CA LYS A 323 23.88 -2.98 7.34
C LYS A 323 23.44 -3.87 8.48
N LYS A 324 24.13 -3.73 9.61
CA LYS A 324 23.83 -4.42 10.86
C LYS A 324 23.77 -3.43 12.02
N PHE A 325 22.79 -3.55 12.90
CA PHE A 325 22.76 -2.79 14.16
C PHE A 325 22.12 -3.60 15.30
N GLU A 326 22.57 -3.31 16.53
CA GLU A 326 21.94 -3.79 17.75
C GLU A 326 20.84 -2.82 18.18
N TYR A 327 19.66 -3.35 18.47
CA TYR A 327 18.52 -2.57 18.93
C TYR A 327 18.84 -1.78 20.19
N ASP A 328 18.66 -0.46 20.14
CA ASP A 328 19.01 0.47 21.21
C ASP A 328 17.80 1.14 21.87
N GLY A 329 16.59 0.64 21.59
CA GLY A 329 15.35 1.12 22.21
C GLY A 329 15.07 0.50 23.58
N LEU A 330 13.84 0.66 24.06
CA LEU A 330 13.39 0.03 25.30
C LEU A 330 13.28 -1.48 25.13
N ALA A 331 13.65 -2.24 26.16
CA ALA A 331 13.61 -3.71 26.14
C ALA A 331 12.29 -4.24 25.55
N LEU A 332 12.40 -5.07 24.51
CA LEU A 332 11.24 -5.65 23.86
C LEU A 332 10.57 -6.70 24.76
N ASP A 333 9.25 -6.72 24.78
CA ASP A 333 8.42 -7.63 25.58
C ASP A 333 8.32 -8.99 24.88
N SER A 334 8.62 -10.06 25.62
CA SER A 334 8.49 -11.44 25.14
C SER A 334 7.04 -11.88 24.86
N ASN A 335 6.03 -11.14 25.34
CA ASN A 335 4.62 -11.41 25.08
C ASN A 335 4.14 -10.83 23.74
N ASN A 336 4.91 -9.93 23.13
CA ASN A 336 4.53 -9.25 21.91
C ASN A 336 5.15 -9.91 20.67
N ARG A 337 4.43 -9.80 19.56
CA ARG A 337 4.91 -10.15 18.23
C ARG A 337 5.30 -8.87 17.51
N TYR A 338 6.53 -8.81 17.04
CA TYR A 338 7.05 -7.63 16.39
C TYR A 338 7.09 -7.80 14.88
N LYS A 339 6.99 -6.67 14.17
CA LYS A 339 7.21 -6.58 12.73
C LYS A 339 8.27 -5.52 12.45
N VAL A 340 9.20 -5.81 11.55
CA VAL A 340 10.24 -4.86 11.13
C VAL A 340 10.02 -4.45 9.68
N ASN A 341 10.11 -3.14 9.43
CA ASN A 341 10.16 -2.59 8.09
C ASN A 341 11.42 -1.75 7.91
N ILE A 342 12.05 -1.87 6.73
CA ILE A 342 13.29 -1.18 6.39
C ILE A 342 13.17 -0.67 4.95
N TYR A 343 13.25 0.65 4.77
CA TYR A 343 13.18 1.28 3.44
C TYR A 343 14.44 2.09 3.20
N GLY A 344 14.98 2.00 2.00
CA GLY A 344 16.03 2.92 1.55
C GLY A 344 15.41 4.04 0.73
N HIS A 345 15.90 5.26 0.90
CA HIS A 345 15.46 6.44 0.16
C HIS A 345 16.65 7.33 -0.19
N TYR A 346 16.64 7.90 -1.39
CA TYR A 346 17.58 8.96 -1.75
C TYR A 346 16.97 9.91 -2.76
N ARG A 347 17.15 11.21 -2.51
CA ARG A 347 16.92 12.27 -3.48
C ARG A 347 17.98 13.35 -3.28
N LYS A 348 18.50 13.87 -4.40
CA LYS A 348 19.53 14.91 -4.40
C LYS A 348 18.96 16.31 -4.19
N SER A 349 17.87 16.65 -4.87
CA SER A 349 17.12 17.90 -4.73
C SER A 349 15.66 17.69 -5.10
N GLU A 350 14.78 18.64 -4.80
CA GLU A 350 13.33 18.53 -5.07
C GLU A 350 12.94 18.33 -6.55
N HIS A 351 13.85 18.59 -7.48
CA HIS A 351 13.66 18.40 -8.92
C HIS A 351 14.36 17.14 -9.45
N ASP A 352 15.18 16.48 -8.64
CA ASP A 352 15.86 15.26 -9.03
C ASP A 352 14.93 14.04 -8.84
N PRO A 353 15.16 12.94 -9.58
CA PRO A 353 14.42 11.71 -9.40
C PRO A 353 14.50 11.18 -7.97
N ASP A 354 13.42 10.53 -7.56
CA ASP A 354 13.32 9.88 -6.25
C ASP A 354 13.69 8.40 -6.34
N TYR A 355 14.62 7.94 -5.51
CA TYR A 355 15.11 6.56 -5.51
C TYR A 355 14.65 5.85 -4.25
N ILE A 356 14.11 4.65 -4.39
CA ILE A 356 13.59 3.89 -3.26
C ILE A 356 13.95 2.41 -3.32
N HIS A 357 14.35 1.87 -2.18
CA HIS A 357 14.35 0.43 -1.92
C HIS A 357 13.21 0.07 -0.98
N ILE A 358 12.42 -0.92 -1.37
CA ILE A 358 11.35 -1.47 -0.56
C ILE A 358 11.59 -2.96 -0.35
N PRO A 359 11.33 -3.50 0.85
CA PRO A 359 11.43 -4.92 1.09
C PRO A 359 10.18 -5.61 0.53
N LEU A 360 10.34 -6.77 -0.12
CA LEU A 360 9.19 -7.55 -0.61
C LEU A 360 8.31 -8.08 0.54
N ASN A 361 8.95 -8.40 1.66
CA ASN A 361 8.32 -8.90 2.87
C ASN A 361 8.89 -8.18 4.09
N ALA A 362 8.05 -8.02 5.11
CA ALA A 362 8.43 -7.41 6.38
C ALA A 362 8.36 -8.49 7.48
N PRO A 363 9.51 -9.05 7.93
CA PRO A 363 9.53 -10.16 8.87
C PRO A 363 8.81 -9.87 10.18
N GLU A 364 8.06 -10.88 10.62
CA GLU A 364 7.49 -10.95 11.95
C GLU A 364 8.37 -11.81 12.86
N PHE A 365 8.54 -11.41 14.11
CA PHE A 365 9.39 -12.12 15.05
C PHE A 365 8.87 -12.04 16.48
N LEU A 366 9.35 -12.97 17.30
CA LEU A 366 9.05 -13.06 18.72
C LEU A 366 10.33 -12.92 19.53
N ILE A 367 10.23 -12.39 20.74
CA ILE A 367 11.37 -12.25 21.65
C ILE A 367 11.32 -13.35 22.71
N LYS A 368 12.43 -14.07 22.86
CA LYS A 368 12.61 -15.03 23.94
C LYS A 368 13.41 -14.39 25.06
N LYS A 369 12.78 -14.23 26.22
CA LYS A 369 13.46 -13.77 27.43
C LYS A 369 14.52 -14.81 27.83
N SER A 370 15.78 -14.41 27.83
CA SER A 370 16.87 -15.27 28.30
C SER A 370 16.79 -15.37 29.83
N LEU A 371 16.73 -16.60 30.36
CA LEU A 371 16.75 -16.87 31.80
C LEU A 371 18.12 -16.58 32.45
N TRP A 372 19.17 -16.38 31.64
CA TRP A 372 20.55 -16.27 32.12
C TRP A 372 20.99 -14.85 32.49
N THR A 373 20.31 -13.80 32.02
CA THR A 373 20.66 -12.40 32.35
C THR A 373 20.13 -11.95 33.71
N THR A 374 19.17 -12.65 34.30
CA THR A 374 18.69 -12.39 35.68
C THR A 374 19.72 -12.83 36.73
N VAL A 375 20.57 -13.81 36.42
CA VAL A 375 21.51 -14.39 37.39
C VAL A 375 22.80 -13.57 37.49
N PHE A 376 23.38 -13.08 36.38
CA PHE A 376 24.67 -12.38 36.44
C PHE A 376 24.62 -10.94 36.97
N LYS A 377 23.53 -10.19 36.77
CA LYS A 377 23.37 -8.87 37.42
C LYS A 377 23.05 -9.00 38.91
N SER A 378 22.38 -10.08 39.34
CA SER A 378 22.11 -10.35 40.77
C SER A 378 23.36 -10.80 41.52
N ILE A 379 24.22 -11.62 40.90
CA ILE A 379 25.47 -12.08 41.52
C ILE A 379 26.49 -10.93 41.60
N PHE A 380 26.59 -10.06 40.59
CA PHE A 380 27.48 -8.89 40.67
C PHE A 380 26.99 -7.84 41.68
N ALA A 381 25.68 -7.64 41.82
CA ALA A 381 25.13 -6.75 42.86
C ALA A 381 25.30 -7.32 44.28
N SER A 382 25.30 -8.64 44.44
CA SER A 382 25.54 -9.32 45.73
C SER A 382 27.02 -9.33 46.13
N LEU A 383 27.96 -9.38 45.19
CA LEU A 383 29.40 -9.36 45.48
C LEU A 383 29.93 -7.94 45.75
N PHE A 384 29.31 -6.90 45.18
CA PHE A 384 29.69 -5.50 45.44
C PHE A 384 29.29 -5.02 46.84
N ASN A 385 28.24 -5.57 47.45
CA ASN A 385 27.82 -5.25 48.82
C ASN A 385 28.60 -6.02 49.92
N LEU A 386 29.58 -6.85 49.54
CA LEU A 386 30.43 -7.60 50.48
C LEU A 386 31.88 -7.08 50.51
N PHE A 387 32.23 -6.12 49.64
CA PHE A 387 33.59 -5.57 49.52
C PHE A 387 33.68 -4.04 49.52
N PHE A 388 32.59 -3.32 49.82
CA PHE A 388 32.60 -1.87 50.07
C PHE A 388 31.78 -1.50 51.30
#